data_AF-A0A6V7JSP8-F1
#
_entry.id   AF-A0A6V7JSP8-F1
#
_cell.length_a   1.000
_cell.length_b   1.000
_cell.length_c   1.000
_cell.angle_alpha   90.00
_cell.angle_beta   90.00
_cell.angle_gamma   90.00
#
_symmetry.space_group_name_H-M   'P 1'
#
loop_
_entity.id
_entity.type
_entity.pdbx_description
1 polymer ?
#
loop_
_entity_poly.entity_id
_entity_poly.type
_entity_poly.pdbx_seq_one_letter_code
_entity_poly.pdbx_strand_id
1 'polypeptide(L)' 'CGEGRVRTPDGKSCMDKNECVDYPCLNGGRCINQEPHLRYKCICPESFWGENCELVQEGQTLKLSMGALAAILVCLLIIL' A
#
# COMPACT_ATOMS: atom_id res chain seq x y z
N CYS A 1 1.27 -16.65 25.62
CA CYS A 1 0.44 -16.40 24.43
C CYS A 1 1.16 -16.98 23.22
N GLY A 2 0.43 -17.37 22.18
CA GLY A 2 1.05 -17.78 20.90
C GLY A 2 1.57 -16.58 20.11
N GLU A 3 2.00 -16.86 18.88
CA GLU A 3 2.45 -15.83 17.94
C GLU A 3 1.35 -14.79 17.65
N GLY A 4 1.74 -13.52 17.51
CA GLY A 4 0.81 -12.40 17.24
C GLY A 4 -0.13 -12.03 18.40
N ARG A 5 0.13 -12.52 19.62
CA ARG A 5 -0.70 -12.22 20.81
C ARG A 5 0.13 -11.76 22.00
N VAL A 6 -0.45 -10.86 22.79
CA VAL A 6 0.16 -10.31 24.02
C VAL A 6 -0.69 -10.67 25.24
N ARG A 7 -0.07 -10.74 26.42
CA ARG A 7 -0.80 -10.96 27.68
C ARG A 7 -1.61 -9.72 28.03
N THR A 8 -2.81 -9.94 28.58
CA THR A 8 -3.59 -8.87 29.20
C THR A 8 -2.86 -8.26 30.41
N PRO A 9 -3.15 -7.00 30.79
CA PRO A 9 -2.50 -6.35 31.94
C PRO A 9 -2.64 -7.11 33.27
N ASP A 10 -3.72 -7.88 33.44
CA ASP A 10 -3.96 -8.74 34.62
C ASP A 10 -3.24 -10.10 34.52
N GLY A 11 -2.57 -10.38 33.40
CA GLY A 11 -1.76 -11.57 33.17
C GLY A 11 -2.52 -12.88 32.96
N LYS A 12 -3.86 -12.84 32.93
CA LYS A 12 -4.72 -14.04 32.90
C LYS A 12 -5.08 -14.52 31.50
N SER A 13 -5.14 -13.63 30.52
CA SER A 13 -5.63 -13.91 29.17
C SER A 13 -4.66 -13.42 28.10
N CYS A 14 -4.89 -13.84 26.86
CA CYS A 14 -4.14 -13.39 25.69
C CYS A 14 -5.07 -12.61 24.76
N MET A 15 -4.63 -11.43 24.33
CA MET A 15 -5.31 -10.63 23.30
C MET A 15 -4.46 -10.55 22.04
N ASP A 16 -5.10 -10.18 20.94
CA ASP A 16 -4.44 -9.84 19.68
C ASP A 16 -3.41 -8.72 19.90
N LYS A 17 -2.22 -8.85 19.30
CA LYS A 17 -1.25 -7.75 19.31
C LYS A 17 -1.81 -6.64 18.41
N ASN A 18 -1.68 -5.39 18.84
CA ASN A 18 -1.94 -4.27 17.94
C ASN A 18 -0.71 -4.01 17.09
N GLU A 19 -0.70 -4.46 15.84
CA GLU A 19 0.43 -4.26 14.91
C GLU A 19 0.65 -2.79 14.53
N CYS A 20 -0.36 -1.92 14.71
CA CYS A 20 -0.20 -0.49 14.43
C CYS A 20 0.72 0.24 15.44
N VAL A 21 1.04 -0.37 16.57
CA VAL A 21 1.96 0.21 17.58
C VAL A 21 3.39 0.29 17.05
N ASP A 22 3.74 -0.55 16.07
CA ASP A 22 5.07 -0.54 15.44
C ASP A 22 5.21 0.54 14.35
N TYR A 23 4.20 1.39 14.17
CA TYR A 23 4.13 2.48 13.18
C TYR A 23 4.47 2.06 11.73
N PRO A 24 3.80 1.04 11.17
CA PRO A 24 4.18 0.49 9.88
C PRO A 24 3.83 1.39 8.68
N CYS A 25 2.79 2.22 8.76
CA CYS A 25 2.34 3.05 7.66
C CYS A 25 3.18 4.33 7.52
N LEU A 26 3.65 4.60 6.31
CA LEU A 26 4.46 5.76 5.93
C LEU A 26 3.61 6.87 5.32
N ASN A 27 4.25 8.02 5.06
CA ASN A 27 3.68 9.13 4.30
C ASN A 27 2.30 9.63 4.78
N GLY A 28 2.06 9.57 6.09
CA GLY A 28 0.79 9.98 6.69
C GLY A 28 -0.35 8.97 6.56
N GLY A 29 -0.05 7.71 6.19
CA GLY A 29 -1.01 6.62 6.16
C GLY A 29 -1.61 6.31 7.53
N ARG A 30 -2.92 6.02 7.54
CA ARG A 30 -3.64 5.61 8.76
C ARG A 30 -3.62 4.10 8.92
N CYS A 31 -3.05 3.62 10.01
CA CYS A 31 -3.02 2.18 10.34
C CYS A 31 -4.34 1.71 10.97
N ILE A 32 -4.81 0.53 10.57
CA ILE A 32 -5.94 -0.18 11.17
C ILE A 32 -5.46 -1.59 11.57
N ASN A 33 -5.56 -1.91 12.86
CA ASN A 33 -5.28 -3.26 13.37
C ASN A 33 -6.34 -4.25 12.90
N GLN A 34 -5.96 -5.48 12.60
CA GLN A 34 -6.87 -6.53 12.16
C GLN A 34 -6.66 -7.83 12.93
N GLU A 35 -7.73 -8.29 13.59
CA GLU A 35 -7.77 -9.60 14.22
C GLU A 35 -7.78 -10.74 13.16
N PRO A 36 -7.34 -11.97 13.49
CA PRO A 36 -7.03 -12.47 14.83
C PRO A 36 -5.54 -12.62 15.20
N HIS A 37 -4.58 -12.22 14.35
CA HIS A 37 -3.13 -12.07 14.66
C HIS A 37 -2.31 -11.63 13.44
N LEU A 38 -1.28 -10.79 13.66
CA LEU A 38 -0.26 -10.38 12.69
C LEU A 38 -0.81 -9.66 11.45
N ARG A 39 -1.91 -8.92 11.58
CA ARG A 39 -2.52 -8.25 10.43
C ARG A 39 -2.82 -6.81 10.75
N TYR A 40 -2.45 -5.96 9.80
CA TYR A 40 -2.86 -4.57 9.79
C TYR A 40 -3.16 -4.17 8.35
N LYS A 41 -3.80 -3.02 8.20
CA LYS A 41 -4.02 -2.38 6.91
C LYS A 41 -3.68 -0.90 7.00
N CYS A 42 -2.88 -0.42 6.06
CA CYS A 42 -2.70 1.02 5.87
C CYS A 42 -3.79 1.57 4.93
N ILE A 43 -4.41 2.67 5.36
CA ILE A 43 -5.19 3.54 4.47
C ILE A 43 -4.25 4.66 4.02
N CYS A 44 -3.87 4.64 2.75
CA CYS A 44 -2.95 5.61 2.19
C CYS A 44 -3.66 6.92 1.82
N PRO A 45 -2.99 8.08 2.01
CA PRO A 45 -3.47 9.35 1.49
C PRO A 45 -3.47 9.38 -0.03
N GLU A 46 -4.10 10.41 -0.60
CA GLU A 46 -4.01 10.70 -2.02
C GLU A 46 -2.53 10.84 -2.42
N SER A 47 -2.17 10.27 -3.58
CA SER A 47 -0.81 10.20 -4.09
C SER A 47 0.16 9.22 -3.41
N PHE A 48 -0.30 8.32 -2.53
CA PHE A 48 0.54 7.23 -2.00
C PHE A 48 -0.14 5.86 -2.12
N TRP A 49 0.67 4.81 -2.26
CA TRP A 49 0.24 3.42 -2.37
C TRP A 49 1.34 2.47 -1.90
N GLY A 50 1.09 1.15 -2.00
CA GLY A 50 1.92 0.12 -1.39
C GLY A 50 1.28 -0.45 -0.12
N GLU A 51 1.88 -1.49 0.45
CA GLU A 51 1.36 -2.12 1.68
C GLU A 51 1.42 -1.14 2.86
N ASN A 52 2.47 -0.32 2.87
CA ASN A 52 2.82 0.61 3.94
C ASN A 52 2.74 2.06 3.47
N CYS A 53 2.09 2.34 2.34
CA CYS A 53 2.04 3.67 1.73
C CYS A 53 3.42 4.24 1.38
N GLU A 54 4.40 3.38 1.08
CA GLU A 54 5.79 3.71 0.80
C GLU A 54 6.04 4.24 -0.62
N LEU A 55 5.09 4.02 -1.54
CA LEU A 55 5.21 4.37 -2.95
C LEU A 55 4.43 5.63 -3.25
N VAL A 56 5.05 6.57 -3.98
CA VAL A 56 4.38 7.78 -4.47
C VAL A 56 3.64 7.42 -5.76
N GLN A 57 2.37 7.80 -5.85
CA GLN A 57 1.65 7.82 -7.11
C GLN A 57 2.03 9.11 -7.83
N GLU A 58 3.17 9.06 -8.52
CA GLU A 58 3.50 10.01 -9.58
C GLU A 58 2.28 10.06 -10.49
N GLY A 59 1.57 11.19 -10.50
CA GLY A 59 0.31 11.33 -11.21
C GLY A 59 0.43 10.71 -12.60
N GLN A 60 -0.50 9.83 -12.95
CA GLN A 60 -0.58 9.27 -14.29
C GLN A 60 -0.91 10.42 -15.25
N THR A 61 0.08 11.25 -15.59
CA THR A 61 0.16 11.78 -16.94
C THR A 61 0.07 10.53 -17.79
N LEU A 62 -1.02 10.37 -18.53
CA LEU A 62 -1.14 9.39 -19.60
C LEU A 62 0.10 9.55 -20.49
N LYS A 63 1.19 8.88 -20.13
CA LYS A 63 2.32 8.65 -21.01
C LYS A 63 1.81 7.60 -21.99
N LEU A 64 0.91 8.02 -22.89
CA LEU A 64 0.88 7.47 -24.23
C LEU A 64 2.34 7.48 -24.62
N SER A 65 2.97 6.31 -24.60
CA SER A 65 4.41 6.26 -24.73
C SER A 65 4.74 7.00 -26.02
N MET A 66 5.77 7.85 -25.99
CA MET A 66 6.19 8.55 -27.22
C MET A 66 6.44 7.55 -28.36
N GLY A 67 6.70 6.27 -28.03
CA GLY A 67 6.74 5.15 -28.95
C GLY A 67 5.40 4.74 -29.57
N ALA A 68 4.27 4.79 -28.84
CA ALA A 68 2.94 4.51 -29.40
C ALA A 68 2.55 5.55 -30.46
N LEU A 69 2.83 6.83 -30.19
CA LEU A 69 2.58 7.92 -31.15
C LEU A 69 3.49 7.79 -32.39
N ALA A 70 4.77 7.46 -32.19
CA ALA A 70 5.71 7.23 -33.29
C ALA A 70 5.31 6.02 -34.16
N ALA A 71 4.90 4.92 -33.56
CA ALA A 71 4.45 3.73 -34.29
C ALA A 71 3.18 4.02 -35.11
N ILE A 72 2.22 4.76 -34.56
CA ILE A 72 1.01 5.18 -35.29
C ILE A 72 1.39 6.06 -36.49
N LEU A 73 2.30 7.02 -36.32
CA LEU A 73 2.77 7.87 -37.42
C LEU A 73 3.46 7.07 -38.53
N VAL A 74 4.37 6.15 -38.16
CA VAL A 74 5.08 5.30 -39.13
C VAL A 74 4.10 4.41 -39.89
N CYS A 75 3.11 3.81 -39.22
CA CYS A 75 2.08 3.01 -39.88
C CYS A 75 1.26 3.84 -40.89
N LEU A 76 0.88 5.06 -40.55
CA LEU A 76 0.14 5.94 -41.46
C LEU A 76 0.96 6.32 -42.70
N LEU A 77 2.27 6.54 -42.55
CA LEU A 77 3.18 6.84 -43.67
C LEU A 77 3.46 5.63 -44.58
N ILE A 78 3.28 4.40 -44.08
CA ILE A 78 3.46 3.17 -44.86
C ILE A 78 2.19 2.81 -45.64
N ILE A 79 1.01 3.24 -45.16
CA ILE A 79 -0.30 2.93 -45.75
C ILE A 79 -0.73 3.95 -46.83
N LEU A 80 -0.18 5.17 -46.81
CA LEU A 80 -0.36 6.24 -47.82
C LEU A 80 0.62 6.11 -48.98
#